data_AF-A0A935DKV4-F1
#
_entry.id   AF-A0A935DKV4-F1
#
_cell.length_a   1.000
_cell.length_b   1.000
_cell.length_c   1.000
_cell.angle_alpha   90.00
_cell.angle_beta   90.00
_cell.angle_gamma   90.00
#
_symmetry.space_group_name_H-M   'P 1'
#
loop_
_entity.id
_entity.type
_entity.pdbx_description
1 polymer ?
#
loop_
_entity_poly.entity_id
_entity_poly.type
_entity_poly.pdbx_seq_one_letter_code
_entity_poly.pdbx_strand_id
1 'polypeptide(L)'
;MSVVQLMHRRLLKGEQWRWYLSDVLLPGAGAVLVALAASLAPVPSTRLGALALVAAVYAVAASVAAASAPVSREMIRARLFRRLWPTSPL
;
A
#
# COMPACT_ATOMS: atom_id res chain seq x y z
N MET A 1 3.67 -21.67 15.07
CA MET A 1 3.80 -22.12 13.66
C MET A 1 3.76 -20.90 12.76
N SER A 2 4.93 -20.32 12.46
CA SER A 2 5.04 -19.22 11.49
C SER A 2 4.84 -19.81 10.11
N VAL A 3 3.64 -19.66 9.54
CA VAL A 3 3.38 -20.05 8.16
C VAL A 3 4.17 -19.09 7.27
N VAL A 4 5.39 -19.48 6.90
CA VAL A 4 6.11 -18.80 5.83
C VAL A 4 5.33 -19.09 4.55
N GLN A 5 4.51 -18.14 4.13
CA GLN A 5 3.86 -18.13 2.82
C GLN A 5 4.97 -18.08 1.76
N LEU A 6 5.52 -19.24 1.40
CA LEU A 6 6.50 -19.40 0.33
C LEU A 6 5.77 -19.21 -1.01
N MET A 7 5.47 -17.94 -1.35
CA MET A 7 4.98 -17.48 -2.65
C MET A 7 5.85 -18.00 -3.80
N HIS A 8 7.12 -18.30 -3.53
CA HIS A 8 8.08 -18.84 -4.50
C HIS A 8 7.71 -20.20 -5.09
N ARG A 9 6.87 -21.02 -4.43
CA ARG A 9 6.60 -22.39 -4.90
C ARG A 9 5.40 -22.51 -5.84
N ARG A 10 4.53 -21.48 -5.91
CA ARG A 10 3.30 -21.49 -6.73
C ARG A 10 3.36 -20.70 -8.01
N LEU A 11 4.39 -19.87 -8.19
CA LEU A 11 4.48 -19.01 -9.34
C LEU A 11 5.07 -19.77 -10.55
N LEU A 12 4.19 -20.41 -11.32
CA LEU A 12 4.48 -20.88 -12.67
C LEU A 12 5.16 -19.74 -13.47
N LYS A 13 6.25 -20.04 -14.17
CA LYS A 13 6.97 -19.08 -15.03
C LYS A 13 5.97 -18.44 -16.01
N GLY A 14 5.55 -17.20 -15.73
CA GLY A 14 4.47 -16.50 -16.46
C GLY A 14 3.49 -15.79 -15.53
N GLU A 15 3.10 -16.39 -14.41
CA GLU A 15 2.21 -15.75 -13.42
C GLU A 15 2.95 -14.81 -12.46
N GLN A 16 4.28 -14.91 -12.37
CA GLN A 16 5.13 -13.98 -11.59
C GLN A 16 4.93 -12.54 -12.00
N TRP A 17 4.99 -12.28 -13.30
CA TRP A 17 4.83 -10.93 -13.84
C TRP A 17 3.43 -10.41 -13.56
N ARG A 18 2.40 -11.22 -13.74
CA ARG A 18 1.02 -10.83 -13.42
C ARG A 18 0.88 -10.47 -11.95
N TRP A 19 1.44 -11.26 -11.05
CA TRP A 19 1.41 -11.01 -9.62
C TRP A 19 2.19 -9.74 -9.23
N TYR A 20 3.38 -9.53 -9.77
CA TYR A 20 4.13 -8.29 -9.55
C TYR A 20 3.37 -7.05 -10.07
N LEU A 21 2.77 -7.17 -11.25
CA LEU A 21 1.99 -6.08 -11.85
C LEU A 21 0.71 -5.79 -11.05
N SER A 22 0.02 -6.81 -10.53
CA SER A 22 -1.23 -6.61 -9.78
C SER A 22 -1.01 -6.18 -8.33
N ASP A 23 -0.03 -6.79 -7.66
CA ASP A 23 0.08 -6.70 -6.19
C ASP A 23 1.13 -5.68 -5.75
N VAL A 24 2.14 -5.41 -6.59
CA VAL A 24 3.27 -4.53 -6.25
C VAL A 24 3.23 -3.22 -7.02
N LEU A 25 2.82 -3.24 -8.30
CA LEU A 25 2.88 -2.06 -9.15
C LEU A 25 2.00 -0.92 -8.64
N LEU A 26 0.78 -1.23 -8.18
CA LEU A 26 -0.16 -0.21 -7.75
C LEU A 26 0.23 0.46 -6.41
N PRO A 27 0.60 -0.29 -5.35
CA PRO A 27 1.19 0.30 -4.15
C PRO A 27 2.51 1.04 -4.43
N GLY A 28 3.38 0.46 -5.27
CA GLY A 28 4.67 1.04 -5.63
C GLY A 28 4.53 2.35 -6.40
N ALA A 29 3.66 2.40 -7.40
CA ALA A 29 3.36 3.61 -8.16
C ALA A 29 2.81 4.72 -7.24
N GLY A 30 1.91 4.38 -6.32
CA GLY A 30 1.39 5.33 -5.33
C GLY A 30 2.50 5.93 -4.45
N ALA A 31 3.42 5.10 -3.95
CA ALA A 31 4.56 5.57 -3.17
C ALA A 31 5.53 6.45 -3.98
N VAL A 32 5.80 6.08 -5.24
CA VAL A 32 6.64 6.87 -6.16
C VAL A 32 6.01 8.23 -6.43
N LEU A 33 4.69 8.30 -6.65
CA LEU A 33 4.00 9.58 -6.85
C LEU A 33 4.09 10.48 -5.62
N VAL A 34 3.97 9.92 -4.42
CA VAL A 34 4.16 10.67 -3.17
C VAL A 34 5.59 11.22 -3.06
N ALA A 35 6.59 10.40 -3.39
CA ALA A 35 8.00 10.84 -3.37
C ALA A 35 8.27 11.93 -4.42
N LEU A 36 7.72 11.80 -5.63
CA LEU A 36 7.81 12.82 -6.67
C LEU A 36 7.14 14.12 -6.24
N ALA A 37 5.95 14.06 -5.65
CA ALA A 37 5.27 15.25 -5.12
C ALA A 37 6.11 15.92 -4.00
N ALA A 38 6.71 15.12 -3.12
CA ALA A 38 7.58 15.61 -2.06
C ALA A 38 8.87 16.26 -2.58
N SER A 39 9.35 15.89 -3.77
CA SER A 39 10.54 16.50 -4.38
C SER A 39 10.34 17.99 -4.74
N LEU A 40 9.09 18.43 -4.84
CA LEU A 40 8.74 19.85 -5.05
C LEU A 40 8.74 20.66 -3.75
N ALA A 41 8.83 20.00 -2.60
CA ALA A 41 8.86 20.68 -1.31
C ALA A 41 10.22 21.37 -1.07
N PRO A 42 10.23 22.52 -0.37
CA PRO A 42 11.48 23.18 0.00
C PRO A 42 12.38 22.28 0.85
N VAL A 43 13.68 22.25 0.53
CA VAL A 43 14.66 21.49 1.31
C VAL A 43 14.87 22.16 2.67
N PRO A 44 14.64 21.47 3.81
CA PRO A 44 14.86 22.03 5.12
C PRO A 44 16.35 22.35 5.35
N SER A 45 16.65 23.50 5.96
CA SER A 45 18.02 23.91 6.30
C SER A 45 18.59 23.19 7.53
N THR A 46 17.73 22.56 8.34
CA THR A 46 18.13 21.87 9.56
C THR A 46 17.96 20.36 9.44
N ARG A 47 18.82 19.60 10.14
CA ARG A 47 18.72 18.13 10.19
C ARG A 47 17.40 17.65 10.77
N LEU A 48 16.87 18.36 11.79
CA LEU A 48 15.59 18.02 12.40
C LEU A 48 14.44 18.25 11.41
N GLY A 49 14.48 19.34 10.64
CA GLY A 49 13.51 19.60 9.57
C GLY A 49 13.57 18.54 8.47
N ALA A 50 14.78 18.12 8.06
CA ALA A 50 14.96 17.04 7.09
C ALA A 50 14.40 15.71 7.61
N LEU A 51 14.65 15.37 8.87
CA LEU A 51 14.09 14.17 9.52
C LEU A 51 12.56 14.23 9.56
N ALA A 52 11.99 15.37 9.94
CA ALA A 52 10.53 15.57 9.98
C ALA A 52 9.90 15.44 8.59
N LEU A 53 10.51 16.02 7.56
CA LEU A 53 10.05 15.91 6.18
C LEU A 53 10.09 14.44 5.71
N VAL A 54 11.20 13.74 5.93
CA VAL A 54 11.33 12.33 5.55
C VAL A 54 10.30 11.46 6.29
N ALA A 55 10.09 11.70 7.59
CA ALA A 55 9.08 10.97 8.36
C ALA A 55 7.67 11.22 7.84
N ALA A 56 7.33 12.46 7.48
CA ALA A 56 6.03 12.81 6.91
C ALA A 56 5.82 12.15 5.54
N VAL A 57 6.80 12.26 4.65
CA VAL A 57 6.75 11.63 3.31
C VAL A 57 6.61 10.13 3.43
N TYR A 58 7.38 9.50 4.32
CA TYR A 58 7.29 8.07 4.60
C TYR A 58 5.89 7.68 5.10
N ALA A 59 5.34 8.41 6.08
CA ALA A 59 4.01 8.12 6.62
C ALA A 59 2.93 8.18 5.53
N VAL A 60 3.00 9.18 4.64
CA VAL A 60 2.06 9.32 3.52
C VAL A 60 2.26 8.20 2.50
N ALA A 61 3.49 7.94 2.08
CA ALA A 61 3.79 6.89 1.10
C ALA A 61 3.38 5.49 1.61
N ALA A 62 3.68 5.19 2.87
CA ALA A 62 3.25 3.96 3.53
C ALA A 62 1.72 3.86 3.60
N SER A 63 1.02 4.95 3.91
CA SER A 63 -0.44 4.97 3.94
C SER A 63 -1.06 4.71 2.57
N VAL A 64 -0.52 5.33 1.52
CA VAL A 64 -0.96 5.12 0.13
C VAL A 64 -0.69 3.70 -0.33
N ALA A 65 0.50 3.16 -0.04
CA ALA A 65 0.85 1.79 -0.37
C ALA A 65 -0.06 0.80 0.37
N ALA A 66 -0.29 1.00 1.67
CA ALA A 66 -1.18 0.19 2.48
C ALA A 66 -2.62 0.25 1.95
N ALA A 67 -3.15 1.43 1.63
CA ALA A 67 -4.50 1.58 1.07
C ALA A 67 -4.64 0.95 -0.33
N SER A 68 -3.56 0.94 -1.10
CA SER A 68 -3.52 0.40 -2.46
C SER A 68 -3.34 -1.12 -2.49
N ALA A 69 -2.83 -1.72 -1.40
CA ALA A 69 -2.59 -3.15 -1.31
C ALA A 69 -3.90 -3.96 -1.49
N PRO A 70 -3.87 -5.10 -2.20
CA PRO A 70 -5.06 -5.89 -2.49
C PRO A 70 -5.80 -6.35 -1.24
N VAL A 71 -5.07 -6.78 -0.21
CA VAL A 71 -5.64 -7.18 1.10
C VAL A 71 -6.42 -6.04 1.75
N SER A 72 -5.91 -4.81 1.69
CA SER A 72 -6.59 -3.64 2.26
C SER A 72 -7.86 -3.31 1.48
N ARG A 73 -7.82 -3.42 0.14
CA ARG A 73 -9.00 -3.24 -0.71
C ARG A 73 -10.09 -4.25 -0.38
N GLU A 74 -9.73 -5.51 -0.15
CA GLU A 74 -10.68 -6.55 0.28
C GLU A 74 -11.24 -6.29 1.67
N MET A 75 -10.41 -5.91 2.65
CA MET A 75 -10.87 -5.54 3.98
C MET A 75 -11.82 -4.33 3.97
N ILE A 76 -11.51 -3.31 3.17
CA ILE A 76 -12.37 -2.13 3.01
C ILE A 76 -13.69 -2.52 2.36
N ARG A 77 -13.67 -3.31 1.28
CA ARG A 77 -14.89 -3.82 0.63
C ARG A 77 -15.73 -4.65 1.58
N ALA A 78 -15.13 -5.57 2.33
CA ALA A 78 -15.82 -6.41 3.31
C ALA A 78 -16.48 -5.58 4.43
N ARG A 79 -15.78 -4.55 4.93
CA ARG A 79 -16.33 -3.63 5.94
C ARG A 79 -17.45 -2.76 5.37
N LEU A 80 -17.29 -2.25 4.16
CA LEU A 80 -18.31 -1.43 3.49
C LEU A 80 -19.57 -2.25 3.21
N PHE A 81 -19.42 -3.49 2.72
CA PHE A 81 -20.53 -4.42 2.46
C PHE A 81 -21.30 -4.76 3.74
N ARG A 82 -20.58 -5.03 4.85
CA ARG A 82 -21.19 -5.29 6.16
C ARG A 82 -21.94 -4.06 6.71
N ARG A 83 -21.52 -2.85 6.37
CA ARG A 83 -22.18 -1.59 6.78
C ARG A 83 -23.41 -1.27 5.92
N LEU A 84 -23.40 -1.64 4.64
CA LEU A 84 -24.47 -1.36 3.69
C LEU A 84 -25.56 -2.45 3.66
N TRP A 85 -25.24 -3.68 4.10
CA TRP A 85 -26.20 -4.77 4.24
C TRP A 85 -26.32 -5.19 5.71
N PRO A 86 -27.04 -4.43 6.56
CA PRO A 86 -27.47 -4.94 7.84
C PRO A 86 -28.49 -6.03 7.51
N THR A 87 -28.13 -7.30 7.66
CA THR A 87 -29.08 -8.39 7.59
C THR A 87 -30.15 -8.15 8.66
N SER A 88 -31.28 -7.56 8.26
CA SER A 88 -32.50 -7.52 9.05
C SER A 88 -33.03 -8.96 9.11
N PRO A 89 -33.02 -9.61 10.29
CA PRO A 89 -33.68 -10.89 10.45
C PRO A 89 -35.19 -10.60 10.52
N LEU A 90 -35.94 -11.12 9.56
CA LEU A 90 -37.36 -11.41 9.73
C LEU A 90 -37.49 -12.86 10.20
#